data_AF-A0A372FUQ8-F1
#
_entry.id   AF-A0A372FUQ8-F1
#
_cell.length_a   1.000
_cell.length_b   1.000
_cell.length_c   1.000
_cell.angle_alpha   90.00
_cell.angle_beta   90.00
_cell.angle_gamma   90.00
#
_symmetry.space_group_name_H-M   'P 1'
#
loop_
_entity.id
_entity.type
_entity.pdbx_description
1 polymer ?
#
loop_
_entity_poly.entity_id
_entity_poly.type
_entity_poly.pdbx_seq_one_letter_code
_entity_poly.pdbx_strand_id
1 'polypeptide(L)'
;MAIPDLGRSIRPALPGVELRPEPGSFRDPANRVFHAGHDVLRALDETAAQHWRALADSTFFPPLLAAGKVCGTEELPAAQMPPSAAPAGTQDPAGPGHPAWAAVLRHERIPFVSHPYEWSFAMLRDAALLHLEILRAALPAGFTTKDGSAYNLQWRGIEPVFIDVGSFAPLRDGEPWAGYRQFCQTLLYPLMLGAHLGLDFQPWLRARIDGIEPEQMVPLFRGVRRLLPGVPTHVHLHGSVQRRSAATSTADVRAQLRAAGYTRELALATVRGIEKLVRRLDHRPPATHWVDYQRTCGYSGDDRAGKERFVVAALTCAARPRLVLDLGANDGRYARLAARHADYVVAVEQDPAVLDRLYRTLRDEGEPRILPLVMDLADPSPGGGWRGVERASFAARADADTVLALALVHHLAIGRNVPLPEVVACLAGYAARGGRLVVEFVHPDDPMAARLLANKPDGLFPDYRRDTFEALLGAHGTVEDRLELPSGTRTLYRVALGG
;
A
#
# COMPACT_ATOMS: atom_id res chain seq x y z
N MET A 1 -5.13 19.85 -17.31
CA MET A 1 -3.82 19.25 -17.59
C MET A 1 -4.09 17.81 -17.96
N ALA A 2 -3.95 17.46 -19.24
CA ALA A 2 -4.36 16.17 -19.76
C ALA A 2 -3.42 15.08 -19.21
N ILE A 3 -4.00 14.09 -18.54
CA ILE A 3 -3.37 12.81 -18.26
C ILE A 3 -2.86 12.28 -19.60
N PRO A 4 -1.61 11.77 -19.70
CA PRO A 4 -1.19 11.10 -20.92
C PRO A 4 -2.20 9.98 -21.17
N ASP A 5 -2.88 10.04 -22.31
CA ASP A 5 -3.69 8.95 -22.82
C ASP A 5 -2.75 7.76 -23.03
N LEU A 6 -2.59 6.95 -21.98
CA LEU A 6 -2.03 5.61 -22.05
C LEU A 6 -3.06 4.84 -22.88
N GLY A 7 -2.85 4.92 -24.19
CA GLY A 7 -3.90 4.78 -25.19
C GLY A 7 -4.86 3.63 -24.95
N ARG A 8 -6.08 3.84 -25.46
CA ARG A 8 -6.93 2.78 -26.02
C ARG A 8 -6.19 2.04 -27.15
N SER A 9 -5.06 1.41 -26.84
CA SER A 9 -4.54 0.30 -27.61
C SER A 9 -5.56 -0.80 -27.40
N ILE A 10 -6.22 -1.24 -28.47
CA ILE A 10 -6.92 -2.52 -28.51
C ILE A 10 -5.87 -3.56 -28.12
N ARG A 11 -5.82 -3.91 -26.83
CA ARG A 11 -4.83 -4.87 -26.33
C ARG A 11 -5.18 -6.23 -26.95
N PRO A 12 -4.19 -6.98 -27.45
CA PRO A 12 -4.44 -8.25 -28.10
C PRO A 12 -5.17 -9.21 -27.16
N ALA A 13 -5.89 -10.17 -27.74
CA ALA A 13 -6.54 -11.24 -27.01
C ALA A 13 -5.53 -11.97 -26.09
N LEU A 14 -6.03 -12.62 -25.03
CA LEU A 14 -5.22 -13.40 -24.07
C LEU A 14 -5.25 -14.92 -24.34
N PRO A 15 -5.03 -15.45 -25.56
CA PRO A 15 -5.00 -16.91 -25.74
C PRO A 15 -3.69 -17.48 -25.18
N GLY A 16 -3.79 -18.43 -24.24
CA GLY A 16 -2.66 -19.24 -23.78
C GLY A 16 -1.87 -18.72 -22.57
N VAL A 17 -2.34 -17.67 -21.88
CA VAL A 17 -1.68 -17.16 -20.66
C VAL A 17 -2.18 -17.92 -19.42
N GLU A 18 -1.24 -18.42 -18.60
CA GLU A 18 -1.55 -19.05 -17.31
C GLU A 18 -2.27 -18.05 -16.38
N LEU A 19 -3.46 -18.42 -15.89
CA LEU A 19 -4.18 -17.63 -14.90
C LEU A 19 -3.70 -17.98 -13.50
N ARG A 20 -3.15 -16.99 -12.81
CA ARG A 20 -2.73 -17.14 -11.41
C ARG A 20 -3.75 -16.48 -10.50
N PRO A 21 -4.47 -17.22 -9.64
CA PRO A 21 -5.45 -16.61 -8.74
C PRO A 21 -4.75 -15.73 -7.69
N GLU A 22 -5.30 -14.54 -7.45
CA GLU A 22 -4.88 -13.67 -6.36
C GLU A 22 -5.30 -14.29 -5.02
N PRO A 23 -4.35 -14.70 -4.16
CA PRO A 23 -4.63 -15.39 -2.91
C PRO A 23 -5.54 -14.62 -1.95
N GLY A 24 -5.61 -13.29 -2.04
CA GLY A 24 -6.45 -12.44 -1.20
C GLY A 24 -7.89 -12.27 -1.66
N SER A 25 -8.28 -12.86 -2.81
CA SER A 25 -9.59 -12.65 -3.45
C SER A 25 -10.64 -13.72 -3.14
N PHE A 26 -10.43 -14.56 -2.12
CA PHE A 26 -11.29 -15.72 -1.82
C PHE A 26 -12.47 -15.43 -0.88
N ARG A 27 -12.49 -14.26 -0.21
CA ARG A 27 -13.46 -13.99 0.87
C ARG A 27 -14.87 -13.70 0.37
N ASP A 28 -15.02 -13.12 -0.83
CA ASP A 28 -16.31 -12.97 -1.49
C ASP A 28 -16.46 -14.12 -2.51
N PRO A 29 -17.33 -15.11 -2.28
CA PRO A 29 -17.49 -16.23 -3.21
C PRO A 29 -18.08 -15.82 -4.56
N ALA A 30 -18.67 -14.63 -4.67
CA ALA A 30 -19.31 -14.15 -5.89
C ALA A 30 -18.31 -13.64 -6.94
N ASN A 31 -17.04 -13.49 -6.59
CA ASN A 31 -16.01 -13.07 -7.52
C ASN A 31 -14.62 -13.59 -7.16
N ARG A 32 -13.70 -13.55 -8.13
CA ARG A 32 -12.29 -13.91 -7.89
C ARG A 32 -11.38 -13.13 -8.81
N VAL A 33 -10.20 -12.76 -8.31
CA VAL A 33 -9.18 -12.01 -9.07
C VAL A 33 -8.09 -12.95 -9.57
N PHE A 34 -7.64 -12.72 -10.80
CA PHE A 34 -6.59 -13.49 -11.46
C PHE A 34 -5.58 -12.54 -12.12
N HIS A 35 -4.31 -12.96 -12.15
CA HIS A 35 -3.28 -12.36 -12.95
C HIS A 35 -3.08 -13.16 -14.24
N ALA A 36 -3.13 -12.46 -15.37
CA ALA A 36 -2.86 -13.00 -16.70
C ALA A 36 -1.71 -12.20 -17.34
N GLY A 37 -0.47 -12.58 -17.03
CA GLY A 37 0.70 -11.76 -17.36
C GLY A 37 0.62 -10.38 -16.70
N HIS A 38 0.53 -9.33 -17.52
CA HIS A 38 0.37 -7.96 -17.02
C HIS A 38 -1.08 -7.56 -16.73
N ASP A 39 -2.07 -8.30 -17.23
CA ASP A 39 -3.48 -7.98 -17.00
C ASP A 39 -3.95 -8.49 -15.63
N VAL A 40 -4.86 -7.72 -15.02
CA VAL A 40 -5.58 -8.10 -13.80
C VAL A 40 -7.03 -8.34 -14.20
N LEU A 41 -7.50 -9.57 -14.00
CA LEU A 41 -8.85 -9.99 -14.37
C LEU A 41 -9.65 -10.26 -13.11
N ARG A 42 -10.94 -9.92 -13.12
CA ARG A 42 -11.90 -10.31 -12.09
C ARG A 42 -13.03 -11.09 -12.71
N ALA A 43 -13.14 -12.35 -12.34
CA ALA A 43 -14.26 -13.19 -12.74
C ALA A 43 -15.42 -12.98 -11.77
N LEU A 44 -16.64 -12.90 -12.31
CA LEU A 44 -17.88 -12.62 -11.58
C LEU A 44 -18.86 -13.76 -11.78
N ASP A 45 -19.56 -14.16 -10.74
CA ASP A 45 -20.75 -15.01 -10.87
C ASP A 45 -21.92 -14.23 -11.50
N GLU A 46 -23.04 -14.91 -11.74
CA GLU A 46 -24.23 -14.30 -12.35
C GLU A 46 -24.76 -13.10 -11.56
N THR A 47 -24.77 -13.18 -10.22
CA THR A 47 -25.30 -12.11 -9.37
C THR A 47 -24.37 -10.90 -9.39
N ALA A 48 -23.06 -11.13 -9.27
CA ALA A 48 -22.05 -10.08 -9.33
C ALA A 48 -21.98 -9.42 -10.72
N ALA A 49 -22.15 -10.19 -11.79
CA ALA A 49 -22.23 -9.66 -13.16
C ALA A 49 -23.44 -8.73 -13.34
N GLN A 50 -24.61 -9.10 -12.80
CA GLN A 50 -25.80 -8.24 -12.81
C GLN A 50 -25.57 -6.94 -12.02
N HIS A 51 -24.96 -7.03 -10.84
CA HIS A 51 -24.60 -5.85 -10.04
C HIS A 51 -23.62 -4.94 -10.78
N TRP A 52 -22.61 -5.51 -11.45
CA TRP A 52 -21.66 -4.76 -12.26
C TRP A 52 -22.34 -4.00 -13.40
N ARG A 53 -23.20 -4.65 -14.19
CA ARG A 53 -23.90 -3.99 -15.31
C ARG A 53 -24.78 -2.83 -14.81
N ALA A 54 -25.53 -3.05 -13.73
CA ALA A 54 -26.31 -1.99 -13.10
C ALA A 54 -25.44 -0.83 -12.56
N LEU A 55 -24.25 -1.15 -12.02
CA LEU A 55 -23.28 -0.15 -11.57
C LEU A 55 -22.72 0.66 -12.74
N ALA A 56 -22.32 -0.02 -13.82
CA ALA A 56 -21.76 0.60 -15.02
C ALA A 56 -22.76 1.56 -15.69
N ASP A 57 -24.05 1.21 -15.69
CA ASP A 57 -25.15 2.04 -16.21
C ASP A 57 -25.61 3.15 -15.25
N SER A 58 -25.09 3.19 -14.03
CA SER A 58 -25.47 4.20 -13.05
C SER A 58 -24.92 5.59 -13.40
N THR A 59 -25.55 6.66 -12.89
CA THR A 59 -25.14 8.04 -13.16
C THR A 59 -23.92 8.50 -12.36
N PHE A 60 -23.61 7.83 -11.26
CA PHE A 60 -22.54 8.24 -10.33
C PHE A 60 -21.20 7.56 -10.61
N PHE A 61 -21.21 6.34 -11.17
CA PHE A 61 -20.01 5.53 -11.33
C PHE A 61 -19.11 5.95 -12.51
N PRO A 62 -19.61 6.23 -13.73
CA PRO A 62 -18.77 6.68 -14.83
C PRO A 62 -17.98 7.97 -14.52
N PRO A 63 -18.53 8.99 -13.83
CA PRO A 63 -17.75 10.14 -13.38
C PRO A 63 -16.62 9.78 -12.41
N LEU A 64 -16.82 8.82 -11.51
CA LEU A 64 -15.78 8.36 -10.57
C LEU A 64 -14.65 7.61 -11.29
N LEU A 65 -14.99 6.77 -12.28
CA LEU A 65 -14.01 6.13 -13.16
C LEU A 65 -13.22 7.16 -13.98
N ALA A 66 -13.91 8.10 -14.62
CA ALA A 66 -13.29 9.13 -15.45
C ALA A 66 -12.37 10.07 -14.65
N ALA A 67 -12.72 10.34 -13.39
CA ALA A 67 -11.88 11.10 -12.46
C ALA A 67 -10.75 10.26 -11.82
N GLY A 68 -10.62 8.98 -12.16
CA GLY A 68 -9.62 8.07 -11.58
C GLY A 68 -9.89 7.67 -10.13
N LYS A 69 -11.02 8.02 -9.52
CA LYS A 69 -11.33 7.69 -8.11
C LYS A 69 -11.57 6.20 -7.90
N VAL A 70 -12.02 5.52 -8.95
CA VAL A 70 -12.11 4.06 -9.04
C VAL A 70 -11.14 3.60 -10.12
N CYS A 71 -10.51 2.43 -9.96
CA CYS A 71 -9.60 1.89 -10.96
C CYS A 71 -10.30 1.67 -12.30
N GLY A 72 -9.61 1.96 -13.40
CA GLY A 72 -10.15 1.72 -14.74
C GLY A 72 -10.61 0.26 -14.86
N THR A 73 -11.85 0.05 -15.29
CA THR A 73 -12.46 -1.28 -15.33
C THR A 73 -13.35 -1.42 -16.56
N GLU A 74 -13.17 -2.49 -17.32
CA GLU A 74 -13.97 -2.82 -18.50
C GLU A 74 -14.41 -4.28 -18.47
N GLU A 75 -15.60 -4.59 -18.98
CA GLU A 75 -16.05 -5.98 -19.18
C GLU A 75 -15.42 -6.52 -20.47
N LEU A 76 -14.79 -7.69 -20.40
CA LEU A 76 -14.19 -8.33 -21.57
C LEU A 76 -15.26 -8.97 -22.47
N PRO A 77 -15.20 -8.76 -23.80
CA PRO A 77 -16.03 -9.52 -24.73
C PRO A 77 -15.75 -11.02 -24.61
N ALA A 78 -16.77 -11.87 -24.80
CA ALA A 78 -16.66 -13.33 -24.69
C ALA A 78 -15.50 -13.93 -25.53
N ALA A 79 -15.24 -13.36 -26.72
CA ALA A 79 -14.16 -13.79 -27.61
C ALA A 79 -12.73 -13.51 -27.07
N GLN A 80 -12.59 -12.67 -26.05
CA GLN A 80 -11.31 -12.29 -25.43
C GLN A 80 -11.11 -12.93 -24.05
N MET A 81 -12.07 -13.74 -23.58
CA MET A 81 -11.97 -14.43 -22.30
C MET A 81 -10.93 -15.55 -22.36
N PRO A 82 -10.05 -15.70 -21.36
CA PRO A 82 -9.17 -16.85 -21.28
C PRO A 82 -9.99 -18.15 -21.14
N PRO A 83 -9.63 -19.24 -21.83
CA PRO A 83 -10.42 -20.49 -21.82
C PRO A 83 -10.65 -21.09 -20.42
N SER A 84 -9.73 -20.88 -19.48
CA SER A 84 -9.84 -21.32 -18.08
C SER A 84 -10.64 -20.38 -17.18
N ALA A 85 -11.02 -19.20 -17.66
CA ALA A 85 -12.00 -18.30 -17.02
C ALA A 85 -13.36 -18.34 -17.73
N ALA A 86 -13.50 -19.10 -18.82
CA ALA A 86 -14.72 -19.20 -19.60
C ALA A 86 -15.77 -20.09 -18.90
N PRO A 87 -17.07 -19.79 -19.04
CA PRO A 87 -18.13 -20.60 -18.49
C PRO A 87 -18.32 -21.89 -19.31
N ALA A 88 -17.55 -22.94 -19.03
CA ALA A 88 -17.97 -24.36 -19.09
C ALA A 88 -16.80 -25.33 -18.87
N GLY A 89 -16.91 -26.16 -17.83
CA GLY A 89 -16.78 -27.61 -18.00
C GLY A 89 -15.40 -28.22 -18.21
N THR A 90 -14.34 -27.79 -17.52
CA THR A 90 -13.20 -28.68 -17.20
C THR A 90 -12.33 -28.08 -16.11
N GLN A 91 -12.11 -28.86 -15.04
CA GLN A 91 -11.11 -28.71 -13.98
C GLN A 91 -10.81 -27.26 -13.53
N ASP A 92 -11.58 -26.86 -12.53
CA ASP A 92 -11.48 -25.59 -11.85
C ASP A 92 -10.15 -25.44 -11.06
N PRO A 93 -9.31 -24.42 -11.33
CA PRO A 93 -8.17 -24.09 -10.46
C PRO A 93 -8.60 -23.57 -9.07
N ALA A 94 -9.89 -23.31 -8.84
CA ALA A 94 -10.47 -22.96 -7.54
C ALA A 94 -10.87 -24.17 -6.66
N GLY A 95 -10.78 -25.40 -7.17
CA GLY A 95 -11.23 -26.61 -6.49
C GLY A 95 -12.64 -27.04 -6.93
N PRO A 96 -13.03 -28.30 -6.70
CA PRO A 96 -14.29 -28.84 -7.21
C PRO A 96 -15.51 -28.14 -6.57
N GLY A 97 -16.27 -27.36 -7.37
CA GLY A 97 -17.61 -26.90 -7.00
C GLY A 97 -17.99 -25.46 -7.36
N HIS A 98 -17.11 -24.62 -7.93
CA HIS A 98 -17.56 -23.28 -8.31
C HIS A 98 -18.41 -23.31 -9.60
N PRO A 99 -19.54 -22.58 -9.63
CA PRO A 99 -20.28 -22.36 -10.85
C PRO A 99 -19.41 -21.62 -11.88
N ALA A 100 -19.70 -21.86 -13.15
CA ALA A 100 -19.06 -21.16 -14.26
C ALA A 100 -19.18 -19.64 -14.10
N TRP A 101 -18.09 -18.89 -14.35
CA TRP A 101 -18.08 -17.43 -14.27
C TRP A 101 -18.93 -16.79 -15.38
N ALA A 102 -19.84 -15.90 -15.03
CA ALA A 102 -20.79 -15.27 -15.96
C ALA A 102 -20.20 -14.06 -16.71
N ALA A 103 -19.24 -13.37 -16.12
CA ALA A 103 -18.54 -12.25 -16.73
C ALA A 103 -17.09 -12.16 -16.23
N VAL A 104 -16.22 -11.54 -17.02
CA VAL A 104 -14.85 -11.21 -16.62
C VAL A 104 -14.60 -9.73 -16.87
N LEU A 105 -14.14 -9.04 -15.83
CA LEU A 105 -13.69 -7.66 -15.92
C LEU A 105 -12.18 -7.62 -16.07
N ARG A 106 -11.66 -6.71 -16.89
CA ARG A 106 -10.24 -6.32 -16.89
C ARG A 106 -10.11 -5.04 -16.09
N HIS A 107 -9.24 -5.07 -15.09
CA HIS A 107 -8.87 -3.92 -14.28
C HIS A 107 -7.56 -3.30 -14.75
N GLU A 108 -7.48 -1.98 -14.63
CA GLU A 108 -6.24 -1.23 -14.64
C GLU A 108 -5.28 -1.83 -13.60
N ARG A 109 -4.02 -2.03 -14.01
CA ARG A 109 -2.99 -2.53 -13.10
C ARG A 109 -2.43 -1.40 -12.26
N ILE A 110 -2.63 -1.49 -10.95
CA ILE A 110 -1.94 -0.63 -9.99
C ILE A 110 -0.43 -0.93 -10.05
N PRO A 111 0.45 0.08 -10.19
CA PRO A 111 1.89 -0.13 -10.35
C PRO A 111 2.53 -0.90 -9.19
N PHE A 112 2.09 -0.61 -7.96
CA PHE A 112 2.55 -1.28 -6.76
C PHE A 112 1.40 -1.38 -5.75
N VAL A 113 1.03 -2.61 -5.37
CA VAL A 113 0.02 -2.86 -4.34
C VAL A 113 0.64 -2.60 -2.98
N SER A 114 0.02 -1.77 -2.15
CA SER A 114 0.46 -1.45 -0.80
C SER A 114 -0.57 -1.87 0.25
N HIS A 115 -0.15 -1.99 1.49
CA HIS A 115 -1.02 -2.41 2.59
C HIS A 115 -1.32 -1.26 3.56
N PRO A 116 -2.47 -1.25 4.23
CA PRO A 116 -2.87 -0.17 5.14
C PRO A 116 -1.86 0.13 6.26
N TYR A 117 -1.14 -0.89 6.73
CA TYR A 117 -0.09 -0.72 7.74
C TYR A 117 1.23 -0.16 7.18
N GLU A 118 1.34 0.05 5.87
CA GLU A 118 2.44 0.72 5.20
C GLU A 118 2.13 2.20 4.92
N TRP A 119 0.94 2.67 5.26
CA TRP A 119 0.51 4.03 4.96
C TRP A 119 0.86 5.00 6.09
N SER A 120 1.15 6.24 5.72
CA SER A 120 1.23 7.33 6.69
C SER A 120 -0.16 7.69 7.23
N PHE A 121 -0.21 8.53 8.26
CA PHE A 121 -1.48 9.03 8.80
C PHE A 121 -2.32 9.77 7.74
N ALA A 122 -1.69 10.70 7.02
CA ALA A 122 -2.34 11.48 5.97
C ALA A 122 -2.78 10.60 4.79
N MET A 123 -2.00 9.57 4.43
CA MET A 123 -2.41 8.58 3.43
C MET A 123 -3.67 7.83 3.86
N LEU A 124 -3.69 7.28 5.08
CA LEU A 124 -4.86 6.57 5.60
C LEU A 124 -6.10 7.48 5.68
N ARG A 125 -5.89 8.75 6.03
CA ARG A 125 -6.94 9.78 6.06
C ARG A 125 -7.51 10.04 4.66
N ASP A 126 -6.66 10.20 3.65
CA ASP A 126 -7.09 10.47 2.29
C ASP A 126 -7.78 9.23 1.68
N ALA A 127 -7.32 8.01 1.99
CA ALA A 127 -8.02 6.77 1.65
C ALA A 127 -9.42 6.67 2.29
N ALA A 128 -9.54 7.03 3.57
CA ALA A 128 -10.83 7.08 4.26
C ALA A 128 -11.79 8.11 3.64
N LEU A 129 -11.28 9.28 3.25
CA LEU A 129 -12.08 10.32 2.59
C LEU A 129 -12.54 9.89 1.20
N LEU A 130 -11.69 9.23 0.41
CA LEU A 130 -12.08 8.68 -0.89
C LEU A 130 -13.21 7.66 -0.75
N HIS A 131 -13.07 6.72 0.20
CA HIS A 131 -14.10 5.72 0.45
C HIS A 131 -15.45 6.37 0.80
N LEU A 132 -15.45 7.36 1.70
CA LEU A 132 -16.67 8.07 2.10
C LEU A 132 -17.23 8.92 0.96
N GLU A 133 -16.38 9.50 0.11
CA GLU A 133 -16.82 10.24 -1.07
C GLU A 133 -17.57 9.32 -2.05
N ILE A 134 -17.00 8.15 -2.35
CA ILE A 134 -17.62 7.15 -3.22
C ILE A 134 -18.96 6.70 -2.65
N LEU A 135 -19.01 6.38 -1.36
CA LEU A 135 -20.24 5.96 -0.71
C LEU A 135 -21.29 7.09 -0.72
N ARG A 136 -20.88 8.34 -0.52
CA ARG A 136 -21.75 9.52 -0.59
C ARG A 136 -22.34 9.75 -1.99
N ALA A 137 -21.62 9.36 -3.04
CA ALA A 137 -22.13 9.39 -4.41
C ALA A 137 -23.04 8.18 -4.73
N ALA A 138 -22.68 6.99 -4.25
CA ALA A 138 -23.40 5.74 -4.48
C ALA A 138 -24.78 5.72 -3.80
N LEU A 139 -24.86 6.16 -2.54
CA LEU A 139 -26.09 6.13 -1.74
C LEU A 139 -27.27 6.79 -2.47
N PRO A 140 -27.21 8.08 -2.90
CA PRO A 140 -28.28 8.75 -3.65
C PRO A 140 -28.52 8.22 -5.08
N ALA A 141 -27.66 7.33 -5.60
CA ALA A 141 -27.90 6.58 -6.84
C ALA A 141 -28.49 5.17 -6.63
N GLY A 142 -28.66 4.73 -5.38
CA GLY A 142 -29.32 3.47 -5.05
C GLY A 142 -28.33 2.32 -4.87
N PHE A 143 -27.07 2.66 -4.61
CA PHE A 143 -25.98 1.72 -4.37
C PHE A 143 -25.37 1.92 -2.99
N THR A 144 -24.67 0.90 -2.52
CA THR A 144 -23.85 0.91 -1.31
C THR A 144 -22.61 0.05 -1.53
N THR A 145 -21.68 0.05 -0.57
CA THR A 145 -20.59 -0.94 -0.52
C THR A 145 -20.93 -2.01 0.51
N LYS A 146 -20.76 -3.29 0.14
CA LYS A 146 -20.98 -4.44 1.02
C LYS A 146 -20.03 -4.44 2.22
N ASP A 147 -18.85 -3.86 2.03
CA ASP A 147 -17.75 -3.85 2.97
C ASP A 147 -17.11 -2.44 3.07
N GLY A 148 -16.16 -2.29 3.98
CA GLY A 148 -15.54 -1.00 4.33
C GLY A 148 -14.04 -1.11 4.55
N SER A 149 -13.39 -2.07 3.89
CA SER A 149 -11.99 -2.40 4.13
C SER A 149 -11.05 -1.33 3.58
N ALA A 150 -10.02 -0.98 4.36
CA ALA A 150 -8.89 -0.21 3.87
C ALA A 150 -8.20 -0.90 2.67
N TYR A 151 -8.22 -2.22 2.58
CA TYR A 151 -7.61 -2.97 1.46
C TYR A 151 -8.33 -2.78 0.11
N ASN A 152 -9.52 -2.17 0.09
CA ASN A 152 -10.21 -1.82 -1.14
C ASN A 152 -9.62 -0.57 -1.80
N LEU A 153 -8.68 0.09 -1.13
CA LEU A 153 -7.99 1.29 -1.59
C LEU A 153 -6.54 0.95 -1.92
N GLN A 154 -6.05 1.53 -3.00
CA GLN A 154 -4.66 1.51 -3.43
C GLN A 154 -4.22 2.88 -3.89
N TRP A 155 -3.01 2.99 -4.44
CA TRP A 155 -2.39 4.27 -4.76
C TRP A 155 -1.84 4.32 -6.18
N ARG A 156 -2.04 5.46 -6.84
CA ARG A 156 -1.26 5.90 -8.02
C ARG A 156 -0.42 7.09 -7.59
N GLY A 157 0.81 6.80 -7.19
CA GLY A 157 1.70 7.73 -6.51
C GLY A 157 1.05 8.24 -5.22
N ILE A 158 0.67 9.51 -5.23
CA ILE A 158 0.01 10.20 -4.12
C ILE A 158 -1.52 10.21 -4.18
N GLU A 159 -2.12 9.69 -5.25
CA GLU A 159 -3.58 9.64 -5.41
C GLU A 159 -4.15 8.31 -4.91
N PRO A 160 -5.09 8.31 -3.94
CA PRO A 160 -5.79 7.10 -3.57
C PRO A 160 -6.79 6.70 -4.68
N VAL A 161 -6.97 5.39 -4.86
CA VAL A 161 -7.84 4.78 -5.88
C VAL A 161 -8.60 3.61 -5.27
N PHE A 162 -9.90 3.54 -5.51
CA PHE A 162 -10.72 2.41 -5.09
C PHE A 162 -10.66 1.27 -6.12
N ILE A 163 -10.21 0.09 -5.69
CA ILE A 163 -9.94 -1.05 -6.60
C ILE A 163 -11.01 -2.14 -6.55
N ASP A 164 -11.83 -2.19 -5.49
CA ASP A 164 -12.73 -3.31 -5.28
C ASP A 164 -14.15 -3.08 -5.81
N VAL A 165 -14.28 -3.06 -7.14
CA VAL A 165 -15.57 -2.88 -7.83
C VAL A 165 -16.61 -3.93 -7.42
N GLY A 166 -16.20 -5.15 -7.01
CA GLY A 166 -17.11 -6.20 -6.54
C GLY A 166 -17.82 -5.89 -5.22
N SER A 167 -17.33 -4.91 -4.45
CA SER A 167 -17.96 -4.44 -3.22
C SER A 167 -19.24 -3.66 -3.45
N PHE A 168 -19.47 -3.07 -4.63
CA PHE A 168 -20.70 -2.34 -4.90
C PHE A 168 -21.90 -3.29 -4.96
N ALA A 169 -23.01 -2.88 -4.35
CA ALA A 169 -24.27 -3.61 -4.40
C ALA A 169 -25.46 -2.64 -4.44
N PRO A 170 -26.61 -3.06 -4.99
CA PRO A 170 -27.86 -2.34 -4.83
C PRO A 170 -28.16 -2.09 -3.34
N LEU A 171 -28.52 -0.86 -3.03
CA LEU A 171 -28.95 -0.48 -1.69
C LEU A 171 -30.30 -1.14 -1.38
N ARG A 172 -30.43 -1.68 -0.17
CA ARG A 172 -31.69 -2.21 0.35
C ARG A 172 -32.26 -1.21 1.35
N ASP A 173 -33.51 -0.81 1.14
CA ASP A 173 -34.14 0.17 2.02
C ASP A 173 -34.27 -0.33 3.46
N GLY A 174 -34.01 0.59 4.38
CA GLY A 174 -34.03 0.36 5.82
C GLY A 174 -32.95 -0.56 6.36
N GLU A 175 -31.88 -0.80 5.60
CA GLU A 175 -30.67 -1.46 6.09
C GLU A 175 -29.53 -0.45 6.31
N PRO A 176 -28.79 -0.55 7.43
CA PRO A 176 -27.59 0.26 7.64
C PRO A 176 -26.48 -0.17 6.70
N TRP A 177 -25.50 0.72 6.50
CA TRP A 177 -24.31 0.39 5.72
C TRP A 177 -23.55 -0.80 6.37
N ALA A 178 -23.55 -1.94 5.69
CA ALA A 178 -22.93 -3.18 6.17
C ALA A 178 -21.43 -3.05 6.42
N GLY A 179 -20.72 -2.31 5.57
CA GLY A 179 -19.29 -2.06 5.68
C GLY A 179 -18.86 -1.15 6.82
N TYR A 180 -19.80 -0.51 7.52
CA TYR A 180 -19.50 0.50 8.54
C TYR A 180 -18.57 0.00 9.64
N ARG A 181 -18.79 -1.24 10.14
CA ARG A 181 -17.91 -1.80 11.17
C ARG A 181 -16.48 -1.92 10.65
N GLN A 182 -16.30 -2.52 9.48
CA GLN A 182 -14.97 -2.74 8.91
C GLN A 182 -14.26 -1.43 8.58
N PHE A 183 -15.01 -0.41 8.13
CA PHE A 183 -14.50 0.95 7.98
C PHE A 183 -13.99 1.51 9.30
N CYS A 184 -14.74 1.32 10.39
CA CYS A 184 -14.27 1.72 11.70
C CYS A 184 -12.96 1.01 12.08
N GLN A 185 -12.91 -0.31 11.89
CA GLN A 185 -11.76 -1.13 12.31
C GLN A 185 -10.48 -0.85 11.53
N THR A 186 -10.59 -0.59 10.23
CA THR A 186 -9.43 -0.51 9.32
C THR A 186 -9.04 0.93 8.93
N LEU A 187 -9.93 1.90 9.08
CA LEU A 187 -9.70 3.31 8.72
C LEU A 187 -9.92 4.25 9.92
N LEU A 188 -11.13 4.29 10.51
CA LEU A 188 -11.46 5.33 11.50
C LEU A 188 -10.71 5.15 12.83
N TYR A 189 -10.67 3.94 13.39
CA TYR A 189 -10.01 3.69 14.67
C TYR A 189 -8.50 3.92 14.60
N PRO A 190 -7.77 3.45 13.58
CA PRO A 190 -6.40 3.87 13.33
C PRO A 190 -6.19 5.39 13.32
N LEU A 191 -7.05 6.14 12.62
CA LEU A 191 -6.97 7.60 12.60
C LEU A 191 -7.25 8.22 13.97
N MET A 192 -8.15 7.64 14.75
CA MET A 192 -8.42 8.08 16.12
C MET A 192 -7.25 7.79 17.06
N LEU A 193 -6.52 6.66 16.89
CA LEU A 193 -5.31 6.38 17.66
C LEU A 193 -4.23 7.44 17.42
N GLY A 194 -3.96 7.76 16.15
CA GLY A 194 -2.98 8.80 15.81
C GLY A 194 -3.41 10.18 16.29
N ALA A 195 -4.62 10.64 15.91
CA ALA A 195 -5.06 12.00 16.18
C ALA A 195 -5.31 12.30 17.66
N HIS A 196 -5.87 11.34 18.41
CA HIS A 196 -6.28 11.58 19.80
C HIS A 196 -5.26 11.11 20.83
N LEU A 197 -4.45 10.09 20.50
CA LEU A 197 -3.53 9.46 21.46
C LEU A 197 -2.06 9.57 21.04
N GLY A 198 -1.76 9.98 19.80
CA GLY A 198 -0.40 10.02 19.27
C GLY A 198 0.23 8.64 19.15
N LEU A 199 -0.57 7.60 18.91
CA LEU A 199 -0.11 6.24 18.76
C LEU A 199 -0.08 5.83 17.29
N ASP A 200 1.02 5.19 16.88
CA ASP A 200 1.15 4.58 15.56
C ASP A 200 0.19 3.40 15.42
N PHE A 201 -0.55 3.38 14.31
CA PHE A 201 -1.53 2.33 14.02
C PHE A 201 -0.94 1.15 13.24
N GLN A 202 0.22 1.34 12.61
CA GLN A 202 0.87 0.38 11.74
C GLN A 202 1.08 -0.98 12.43
N PRO A 203 1.56 -1.06 13.70
CA PRO A 203 1.68 -2.34 14.40
C PRO A 203 0.34 -3.07 14.57
N TRP A 204 -0.76 -2.32 14.78
CA TRP A 204 -2.08 -2.89 14.99
C TRP A 204 -2.67 -3.48 13.70
N LEU A 205 -2.54 -2.73 12.60
CA LEU A 205 -3.02 -3.16 11.28
C LEU A 205 -2.12 -4.26 10.67
N ARG A 206 -0.83 -4.28 11.00
CA ARG A 206 0.09 -5.36 10.63
C ARG A 206 -0.29 -6.67 11.33
N ALA A 207 -0.64 -6.61 12.61
CA ALA A 207 -1.01 -7.79 13.39
C ALA A 207 -2.37 -8.38 12.99
N ARG A 208 -3.31 -7.57 12.49
CA ARG A 208 -4.67 -8.00 12.13
C ARG A 208 -5.20 -7.31 10.89
N ILE A 209 -5.45 -8.11 9.85
CA ILE A 209 -6.01 -7.67 8.58
C ILE A 209 -7.40 -7.04 8.74
N ASP A 210 -8.24 -7.60 9.62
CA ASP A 210 -9.59 -7.10 9.85
C ASP A 210 -9.63 -5.80 10.67
N GLY A 211 -8.47 -5.32 11.14
CA GLY A 211 -8.31 -4.06 11.85
C GLY A 211 -8.46 -4.15 13.38
N ILE A 212 -8.77 -3.02 14.00
CA ILE A 212 -8.81 -2.85 15.45
C ILE A 212 -10.23 -3.09 15.96
N GLU A 213 -10.38 -3.94 16.96
CA GLU A 213 -11.70 -4.25 17.52
C GLU A 213 -12.25 -3.14 18.43
N PRO A 214 -13.57 -2.86 18.43
CA PRO A 214 -14.18 -1.87 19.32
C PRO A 214 -13.83 -2.09 20.80
N GLU A 215 -13.76 -3.35 21.24
CA GLU A 215 -13.44 -3.75 22.62
C GLU A 215 -12.03 -3.32 23.05
N GLN A 216 -11.12 -3.15 22.08
CA GLN A 216 -9.76 -2.68 22.33
C GLN A 216 -9.67 -1.16 22.34
N MET A 217 -10.58 -0.50 21.62
CA MET A 217 -10.69 0.97 21.63
C MET A 217 -11.31 1.48 22.93
N VAL A 218 -12.32 0.80 23.47
CA VAL A 218 -13.05 1.25 24.69
C VAL A 218 -12.13 1.52 25.90
N PRO A 219 -11.13 0.68 26.23
CA PRO A 219 -10.18 0.95 27.30
C PRO A 219 -9.29 2.18 27.07
N LEU A 220 -8.91 2.46 25.83
CA LEU A 220 -8.02 3.57 25.47
C LEU A 220 -8.73 4.94 25.60
N PHE A 221 -10.05 4.94 25.44
CA PHE A 221 -10.89 6.11 25.49
C PHE A 221 -11.80 6.12 26.73
N ARG A 222 -11.19 6.18 27.92
CA ARG A 222 -11.87 6.32 29.23
C ARG A 222 -11.73 7.72 29.82
N GLY A 223 -12.52 8.01 30.86
CA GLY A 223 -12.53 9.30 31.54
C GLY A 223 -12.85 10.45 30.59
N VAL A 224 -12.07 11.53 30.65
CA VAL A 224 -12.23 12.72 29.79
C VAL A 224 -12.06 12.41 28.30
N ARG A 225 -11.29 11.37 27.94
CA ARG A 225 -11.08 10.97 26.54
C ARG A 225 -12.34 10.43 25.88
N ARG A 226 -13.37 10.07 26.66
CA ARG A 226 -14.69 9.68 26.14
C ARG A 226 -15.39 10.82 25.40
N LEU A 227 -15.06 12.07 25.73
CA LEU A 227 -15.69 13.25 25.17
C LEU A 227 -15.01 13.74 23.88
N LEU A 228 -13.92 13.09 23.47
CA LEU A 228 -13.21 13.46 22.25
C LEU A 228 -14.08 13.26 21.00
N PRO A 229 -13.89 14.07 19.95
CA PRO A 229 -14.71 13.99 18.74
C PRO A 229 -14.78 12.58 18.16
N GLY A 230 -16.00 12.10 17.94
CA GLY A 230 -16.28 10.78 17.37
C GLY A 230 -16.23 9.60 18.35
N VAL A 231 -15.60 9.75 19.50
CA VAL A 231 -15.46 8.67 20.49
C VAL A 231 -16.81 8.20 21.08
N PRO A 232 -17.71 9.08 21.55
CA PRO A 232 -19.00 8.63 22.10
C PRO A 232 -19.79 7.80 21.09
N THR A 233 -19.83 8.25 19.84
CA THR A 233 -20.59 7.62 18.76
C THR A 233 -19.90 6.33 18.31
N HIS A 234 -18.69 6.42 17.77
CA HIS A 234 -18.07 5.33 17.01
C HIS A 234 -17.45 4.26 17.91
N VAL A 235 -17.00 4.61 19.11
CA VAL A 235 -16.37 3.64 20.04
C VAL A 235 -17.37 3.09 21.05
N HIS A 236 -18.13 3.95 21.73
CA HIS A 236 -18.98 3.53 22.86
C HIS A 236 -20.41 3.13 22.45
N LEU A 237 -21.11 3.99 21.71
CA LEU A 237 -22.48 3.71 21.28
C LEU A 237 -22.53 2.48 20.37
N HIS A 238 -21.70 2.44 19.32
CA HIS A 238 -21.67 1.29 18.42
C HIS A 238 -21.15 0.01 19.08
N GLY A 239 -20.12 0.09 19.93
CA GLY A 239 -19.68 -1.06 20.73
C GLY A 239 -20.75 -1.57 21.71
N SER A 240 -21.67 -0.72 22.17
CA SER A 240 -22.80 -1.14 23.01
C SER A 240 -23.95 -1.78 22.21
N VAL A 241 -24.29 -1.23 21.04
CA VAL A 241 -25.30 -1.78 20.14
C VAL A 241 -24.84 -3.14 19.62
N GLN A 242 -23.57 -3.26 19.23
CA GLN A 242 -23.01 -4.50 18.72
C GLN A 242 -23.06 -5.64 19.75
N ARG A 243 -22.72 -5.37 21.02
CA ARG A 243 -22.83 -6.37 22.11
C ARG A 243 -24.27 -6.84 22.34
N ARG A 244 -25.25 -5.94 22.17
CA ARG A 244 -26.68 -6.29 22.31
C ARG A 244 -27.18 -7.09 21.11
N SER A 245 -26.72 -6.77 19.91
CA SER A 245 -27.10 -7.44 18.67
C SER A 245 -26.35 -8.76 18.42
N ALA A 246 -25.24 -9.04 19.12
CA ALA A 246 -24.51 -10.31 19.01
C ALA A 246 -25.33 -11.53 19.44
N ALA A 247 -26.38 -11.33 20.25
CA ALA A 247 -27.32 -12.36 20.68
C ALA A 247 -28.59 -12.45 19.80
N THR A 248 -28.71 -11.62 18.77
CA THR A 248 -29.90 -11.50 17.91
C THR A 248 -29.54 -11.86 16.47
N SER A 249 -30.45 -12.51 15.72
CA SER A 249 -30.19 -12.81 14.31
C SER A 249 -30.07 -11.52 13.48
N THR A 250 -29.25 -11.55 12.42
CA THR A 250 -29.08 -10.40 11.51
C THR A 250 -30.40 -9.97 10.86
N ALA A 251 -31.33 -10.90 10.65
CA ALA A 251 -32.65 -10.62 10.09
C ALA A 251 -33.52 -9.79 11.04
N ASP A 252 -33.52 -10.11 12.34
CA ASP A 252 -34.32 -9.40 13.34
C ASP A 252 -33.79 -7.98 13.59
N VAL A 253 -32.46 -7.80 13.57
CA VAL A 253 -31.85 -6.45 13.66
C VAL A 253 -32.27 -5.58 12.47
N ARG A 254 -32.31 -6.14 11.26
CA ARG A 254 -32.80 -5.42 10.06
C ARG A 254 -34.28 -5.07 10.19
N ALA A 255 -35.11 -6.00 10.67
CA ALA A 255 -36.54 -5.74 10.88
C ALA A 255 -36.77 -4.63 11.91
N GLN A 256 -36.01 -4.62 13.01
CA GLN A 256 -36.08 -3.56 14.02
C GLN A 256 -35.63 -2.20 13.48
N LEU A 257 -34.58 -2.15 12.67
CA LEU A 257 -34.09 -0.90 12.06
C LEU A 257 -35.06 -0.35 11.02
N ARG A 258 -35.70 -1.22 10.23
CA ARG A 258 -36.80 -0.84 9.33
C ARG A 258 -37.98 -0.29 10.11
N ALA A 259 -38.38 -0.96 11.19
CA ALA A 259 -39.45 -0.50 12.07
C ALA A 259 -39.11 0.83 12.77
N ALA A 260 -37.83 1.07 13.08
CA ALA A 260 -37.33 2.33 13.64
C ALA A 260 -37.20 3.46 12.59
N GLY A 261 -37.58 3.23 11.34
CA GLY A 261 -37.57 4.25 10.29
C GLY A 261 -36.16 4.60 9.79
N TYR A 262 -35.23 3.63 9.76
CA TYR A 262 -33.91 3.86 9.16
C TYR A 262 -34.08 4.19 7.67
N THR A 263 -33.68 5.39 7.25
CA THR A 263 -33.81 5.81 5.85
C THR A 263 -32.46 5.97 5.18
N ARG A 264 -32.49 6.03 3.85
CA ARG A 264 -31.34 6.38 3.02
C ARG A 264 -30.73 7.73 3.41
N GLU A 265 -31.56 8.71 3.76
CA GLU A 265 -31.14 10.04 4.20
C GLU A 265 -30.36 9.97 5.51
N LEU A 266 -30.75 9.07 6.42
CA LEU A 266 -30.04 8.83 7.67
C LEU A 266 -28.69 8.14 7.42
N ALA A 267 -28.61 7.18 6.50
CA ALA A 267 -27.36 6.59 6.07
C ALA A 267 -26.42 7.67 5.49
N LEU A 268 -26.94 8.52 4.59
CA LEU A 268 -26.19 9.62 4.00
C LEU A 268 -25.75 10.68 5.03
N ALA A 269 -26.60 11.00 6.02
CA ALA A 269 -26.25 11.87 7.13
C ALA A 269 -25.12 11.27 7.99
N THR A 270 -25.17 9.96 8.25
CA THR A 270 -24.13 9.22 8.95
C THR A 270 -22.79 9.33 8.22
N VAL A 271 -22.77 9.03 6.91
CA VAL A 271 -21.56 9.13 6.07
C VAL A 271 -20.98 10.54 6.07
N ARG A 272 -21.81 11.58 5.91
CA ARG A 272 -21.38 12.98 6.01
C ARG A 272 -20.81 13.34 7.39
N GLY A 273 -21.39 12.80 8.46
CA GLY A 273 -20.90 12.96 9.82
C GLY A 273 -19.50 12.38 10.02
N ILE A 274 -19.27 11.16 9.51
CA ILE A 274 -17.97 10.49 9.53
C ILE A 274 -16.96 11.28 8.67
N GLU A 275 -17.35 11.72 7.47
CA GLU A 275 -16.48 12.51 6.60
C GLU A 275 -16.03 13.80 7.30
N LYS A 276 -16.97 14.52 7.93
CA LYS A 276 -16.67 15.72 8.71
C LYS A 276 -15.75 15.43 9.89
N LEU A 277 -15.86 14.25 10.52
CA LEU A 277 -14.96 13.82 11.57
C LEU A 277 -13.55 13.55 11.02
N VAL A 278 -13.43 12.70 10.00
CA VAL A 278 -12.15 12.32 9.37
C VAL A 278 -11.40 13.56 8.87
N ARG A 279 -12.08 14.53 8.27
CA ARG A 279 -11.47 15.80 7.84
C ARG A 279 -10.82 16.58 8.98
N ARG A 280 -11.36 16.48 10.22
CA ARG A 280 -10.83 17.16 11.41
C ARG A 280 -9.74 16.38 12.14
N LEU A 281 -9.67 15.06 11.93
CA LEU A 281 -8.57 14.27 12.49
C LEU A 281 -7.29 14.67 11.74
N ASP A 282 -6.33 15.22 12.48
CA ASP A 282 -4.98 15.48 12.00
C ASP A 282 -4.01 14.99 13.06
N HIS A 283 -2.92 14.39 12.61
CA HIS A 283 -1.81 14.01 13.46
C HIS A 283 -0.54 14.53 12.78
N ARG A 284 0.19 15.36 13.53
CA ARG A 284 1.50 15.87 13.13
C ARG A 284 2.48 15.47 14.23
N PRO A 285 3.11 14.30 14.11
CA PRO A 285 4.12 13.91 15.07
C PRO A 285 5.24 14.96 15.08
N PRO A 286 5.79 15.29 16.26
CA PRO A 286 6.91 16.22 16.36
C PRO A 286 8.10 15.68 15.55
N ALA A 287 8.98 16.58 15.10
CA ALA A 287 10.21 16.16 14.41
C ALA A 287 10.96 15.17 15.30
N THR A 288 11.14 13.96 14.79
CA THR A 288 11.90 12.91 15.49
C THR A 288 13.38 13.27 15.49
N HIS A 289 14.11 12.74 16.47
CA HIS A 289 15.57 12.87 16.58
C HIS A 289 16.31 12.57 15.27
N TRP A 290 15.74 11.73 14.39
CA TRP A 290 16.30 11.41 13.07
C TRP A 290 16.40 12.61 12.11
N VAL A 291 15.42 13.52 12.12
CA VAL A 291 15.40 14.70 11.25
C VAL A 291 16.48 15.72 11.66
N ASP A 292 16.71 15.88 12.97
CA ASP A 292 17.76 16.74 13.51
C ASP A 292 19.16 16.08 13.39
N TYR A 293 19.22 14.74 13.44
CA TYR A 293 20.45 13.96 13.29
C TYR A 293 21.03 13.98 11.86
N GLN A 294 20.18 13.90 10.83
CA GLN A 294 20.61 14.00 9.42
C GLN A 294 21.14 15.39 9.05
N ARG A 295 20.65 16.43 9.73
CA ARG A 295 21.15 17.81 9.58
C ARG A 295 22.54 18.02 10.19
N THR A 296 22.91 17.23 11.20
CA THR A 296 24.15 17.44 11.98
C THR A 296 25.34 16.62 11.49
N CYS A 297 25.13 15.50 10.79
CA CYS A 297 26.20 14.66 10.20
C CYS A 297 26.12 14.59 8.65
N GLY A 298 25.81 15.72 8.01
CA GLY A 298 25.50 15.79 6.58
C GLY A 298 26.69 15.61 5.63
N TYR A 299 26.40 15.16 4.42
CA TYR A 299 27.32 15.15 3.27
C TYR A 299 27.90 16.54 2.99
N SER A 300 29.14 16.60 2.51
CA SER A 300 29.63 17.81 1.86
C SER A 300 28.79 18.11 0.60
N GLY A 301 28.81 19.37 0.14
CA GLY A 301 28.14 19.73 -1.11
C GLY A 301 28.61 18.90 -2.30
N ASP A 302 29.90 18.57 -2.32
CA ASP A 302 30.55 17.80 -3.39
C ASP A 302 30.20 16.32 -3.33
N ASP A 303 30.19 15.70 -2.14
CA ASP A 303 29.75 14.30 -1.99
C ASP A 303 28.32 14.14 -2.49
N ARG A 304 27.45 15.08 -2.12
CA ARG A 304 26.05 15.08 -2.53
C ARG A 304 25.93 15.20 -4.06
N ALA A 305 26.66 16.11 -4.68
CA ALA A 305 26.65 16.28 -6.12
C ALA A 305 27.21 15.05 -6.86
N GLY A 306 28.28 14.43 -6.32
CA GLY A 306 28.85 13.18 -6.85
C GLY A 306 27.84 12.03 -6.79
N LYS A 307 27.18 11.87 -5.65
CA LYS A 307 26.15 10.84 -5.44
C LYS A 307 24.95 11.01 -6.37
N GLU A 308 24.45 12.23 -6.55
CA GLU A 308 23.36 12.50 -7.49
C GLU A 308 23.73 12.13 -8.93
N ARG A 309 24.93 12.53 -9.40
CA ARG A 309 25.41 12.16 -10.74
C ARG A 309 25.51 10.64 -10.90
N PHE A 310 26.01 9.94 -9.90
CA PHE A 310 26.11 8.48 -9.93
C PHE A 310 24.74 7.81 -10.01
N VAL A 311 23.76 8.26 -9.21
CA VAL A 311 22.39 7.74 -9.24
C VAL A 311 21.72 8.01 -10.60
N VAL A 312 21.87 9.21 -11.16
CA VAL A 312 21.36 9.53 -12.51
C VAL A 312 21.99 8.63 -13.57
N ALA A 313 23.30 8.43 -13.53
CA ALA A 313 23.99 7.55 -14.47
C ALA A 313 23.52 6.10 -14.33
N ALA A 314 23.27 5.62 -13.10
CA ALA A 314 22.72 4.30 -12.87
C ALA A 314 21.30 4.13 -13.42
N LEU A 315 20.45 5.14 -13.30
CA LEU A 315 19.06 5.11 -13.80
C LEU A 315 18.96 5.30 -15.32
N THR A 316 19.99 5.84 -15.97
CA THR A 316 20.00 6.13 -17.42
C THR A 316 20.93 5.22 -18.23
N CYS A 317 21.65 4.29 -17.58
CA CYS A 317 22.57 3.38 -18.27
C CYS A 317 21.88 2.30 -19.13
N ALA A 318 20.57 2.10 -18.98
CA ALA A 318 19.80 1.10 -19.68
C ALA A 318 18.41 1.65 -20.08
N ALA A 319 17.51 0.74 -20.50
CA ALA A 319 16.12 1.09 -20.71
C ALA A 319 15.52 1.71 -19.44
N ARG A 320 14.57 2.65 -19.64
CA ARG A 320 13.88 3.35 -18.57
C ARG A 320 13.29 2.34 -17.57
N PRO A 321 13.67 2.36 -16.29
CA PRO A 321 13.08 1.49 -15.27
C PRO A 321 11.58 1.70 -15.15
N ARG A 322 10.81 0.60 -15.14
CA ARG A 322 9.38 0.61 -14.83
C ARG A 322 9.16 0.87 -13.35
N LEU A 323 9.94 0.21 -12.49
CA LEU A 323 9.84 0.35 -11.05
C LEU A 323 11.21 0.56 -10.42
N VAL A 324 11.33 1.61 -9.61
CA VAL A 324 12.49 1.87 -8.76
C VAL A 324 12.07 1.81 -7.29
N LEU A 325 12.84 1.13 -6.45
CA LEU A 325 12.69 1.20 -5.00
C LEU A 325 13.75 2.15 -4.43
N ASP A 326 13.34 3.16 -3.68
CA ASP A 326 14.24 4.00 -2.88
C ASP A 326 14.11 3.59 -1.41
N LEU A 327 15.06 2.78 -0.93
CA LEU A 327 15.04 2.19 0.40
C LEU A 327 15.81 3.09 1.39
N GLY A 328 15.09 3.61 2.38
CA GLY A 328 15.61 4.67 3.25
C GLY A 328 15.53 6.04 2.58
N ALA A 329 14.35 6.37 2.03
CA ALA A 329 14.14 7.53 1.19
C ALA A 329 14.27 8.88 1.94
N ASN A 330 14.17 8.89 3.27
CA ASN A 330 14.28 10.09 4.10
C ASN A 330 13.34 11.22 3.63
N ASP A 331 13.89 12.36 3.20
CA ASP A 331 13.15 13.50 2.66
C ASP A 331 12.66 13.31 1.21
N GLY A 332 12.94 12.14 0.62
CA GLY A 332 12.55 11.76 -0.74
C GLY A 332 13.39 12.44 -1.83
N ARG A 333 14.59 12.93 -1.52
CA ARG A 333 15.46 13.57 -2.53
C ARG A 333 15.82 12.62 -3.69
N TYR A 334 16.22 11.39 -3.38
CA TYR A 334 16.59 10.40 -4.40
C TYR A 334 15.37 9.78 -5.07
N ALA A 335 14.25 9.60 -4.36
CA ALA A 335 12.97 9.25 -4.97
C ALA A 335 12.53 10.28 -6.04
N ARG A 336 12.66 11.59 -5.77
CA ARG A 336 12.38 12.65 -6.75
C ARG A 336 13.34 12.64 -7.93
N LEU A 337 14.60 12.35 -7.69
CA LEU A 337 15.58 12.17 -8.76
C LEU A 337 15.21 10.97 -9.63
N ALA A 338 14.85 9.84 -9.01
CA ALA A 338 14.44 8.63 -9.69
C ALA A 338 13.16 8.80 -10.52
N ALA A 339 12.16 9.53 -10.02
CA ALA A 339 10.90 9.77 -10.72
C ALA A 339 11.06 10.50 -12.08
N ARG A 340 12.18 11.22 -12.28
CA ARG A 340 12.52 11.81 -13.59
C ARG A 340 12.93 10.76 -14.62
N HIS A 341 13.53 9.66 -14.15
CA HIS A 341 14.15 8.63 -14.98
C HIS A 341 13.45 7.27 -14.92
N ALA A 342 12.38 7.11 -14.15
CA ALA A 342 11.61 5.88 -14.02
C ALA A 342 10.09 6.10 -14.14
N ASP A 343 9.34 5.08 -14.54
CA ASP A 343 7.88 5.19 -14.67
C ASP A 343 7.19 5.29 -13.31
N TYR A 344 7.71 4.58 -12.32
CA TYR A 344 7.18 4.57 -10.96
C TYR A 344 8.28 4.37 -9.92
N VAL A 345 8.12 5.02 -8.76
CA VAL A 345 9.07 4.94 -7.64
C VAL A 345 8.31 4.60 -6.37
N VAL A 346 8.78 3.62 -5.62
CA VAL A 346 8.32 3.36 -4.25
C VAL A 346 9.40 3.82 -3.28
N ALA A 347 9.07 4.82 -2.47
CA ALA A 347 9.97 5.43 -1.50
C ALA A 347 9.66 4.87 -0.12
N VAL A 348 10.58 4.11 0.46
CA VAL A 348 10.41 3.44 1.75
C VAL A 348 11.14 4.21 2.85
N GLU A 349 10.44 4.51 3.93
CA GLU A 349 11.01 5.14 5.13
C GLU A 349 10.48 4.45 6.40
N GLN A 350 11.33 4.27 7.41
CA GLN A 350 10.95 3.59 8.65
C GLN A 350 10.17 4.52 9.58
N ASP A 351 10.44 5.82 9.53
CA ASP A 351 9.84 6.82 10.41
C ASP A 351 8.49 7.32 9.83
N PRO A 352 7.36 7.04 10.50
CA PRO A 352 6.04 7.48 10.04
C PRO A 352 5.94 9.01 9.91
N ALA A 353 6.62 9.78 10.76
CA ALA A 353 6.58 11.24 10.75
C ALA A 353 7.29 11.83 9.52
N VAL A 354 8.46 11.27 9.20
CA VAL A 354 9.25 11.68 8.03
C VAL A 354 8.49 11.35 6.76
N LEU A 355 7.94 10.14 6.66
CA LEU A 355 7.16 9.73 5.50
C LEU A 355 5.87 10.53 5.34
N ASP A 356 5.15 10.82 6.44
CA ASP A 356 3.92 11.60 6.39
C ASP A 356 4.18 13.03 5.88
N ARG A 357 5.32 13.63 6.25
CA ARG A 357 5.78 14.89 5.69
C ARG A 357 6.15 14.76 4.21
N LEU A 358 6.83 13.70 3.81
CA LEU A 358 7.15 13.41 2.41
C LEU A 358 5.87 13.31 1.58
N TYR A 359 4.91 12.49 2.00
CA TYR A 359 3.61 12.35 1.33
C TYR A 359 2.87 13.68 1.17
N ARG A 360 2.74 14.46 2.25
CA ARG A 360 2.09 15.79 2.18
C ARG A 360 2.79 16.70 1.17
N THR A 361 4.13 16.71 1.18
CA THR A 361 4.92 17.54 0.26
C THR A 361 4.74 17.10 -1.19
N LEU A 362 4.83 15.79 -1.47
CA LEU A 362 4.62 15.23 -2.81
C LEU A 362 3.20 15.50 -3.34
N ARG A 363 2.21 15.44 -2.44
CA ARG A 363 0.82 15.77 -2.78
C ARG A 363 0.65 17.24 -3.13
N ASP A 364 1.27 18.15 -2.39
CA ASP A 364 1.23 19.59 -2.65
C ASP A 364 2.01 19.95 -3.94
N GLU A 365 3.08 19.21 -4.24
CA GLU A 365 3.84 19.28 -5.51
C GLU A 365 3.06 18.67 -6.70
N GLY A 366 2.09 17.80 -6.42
CA GLY A 366 1.35 17.04 -7.44
C GLY A 366 2.22 16.02 -8.19
N GLU A 367 3.19 15.39 -7.53
CA GLU A 367 4.08 14.39 -8.14
C GLU A 367 3.40 13.00 -8.17
N PRO A 368 2.98 12.49 -9.34
CA PRO A 368 2.13 11.30 -9.42
C PRO A 368 2.92 9.99 -9.50
N ARG A 369 4.25 10.02 -9.61
CA ARG A 369 5.07 8.81 -9.83
C ARG A 369 5.66 8.20 -8.57
N ILE A 370 5.55 8.88 -7.43
CA ILE A 370 6.19 8.44 -6.18
C ILE A 370 5.13 7.95 -5.20
N LEU A 371 5.25 6.70 -4.78
CA LEU A 371 4.48 6.10 -3.70
C LEU A 371 5.34 6.00 -2.42
N PRO A 372 5.11 6.85 -1.42
CA PRO A 372 5.77 6.74 -0.12
C PRO A 372 5.15 5.62 0.73
N LEU A 373 5.96 4.77 1.36
CA LEU A 373 5.53 3.69 2.26
C LEU A 373 6.32 3.66 3.58
N VAL A 374 5.60 3.46 4.70
CA VAL A 374 6.16 3.31 6.04
C VAL A 374 6.57 1.85 6.22
N MET A 375 7.86 1.58 6.39
CA MET A 375 8.33 0.22 6.67
C MET A 375 9.70 0.22 7.33
N ASP A 376 9.85 -0.55 8.42
CA ASP A 376 11.15 -0.88 8.97
C ASP A 376 11.80 -1.97 8.09
N LEU A 377 12.92 -1.68 7.46
CA LEU A 377 13.62 -2.63 6.59
C LEU A 377 14.29 -3.77 7.36
N ALA A 378 14.45 -3.66 8.68
CA ALA A 378 14.87 -4.78 9.53
C ALA A 378 13.69 -5.67 9.97
N ASP A 379 12.46 -5.21 9.76
CA ASP A 379 11.22 -5.98 9.96
C ASP A 379 10.24 -5.69 8.80
N PRO A 380 10.59 -6.09 7.56
CA PRO A 380 9.82 -5.70 6.38
C PRO A 380 8.38 -6.25 6.45
N SER A 381 7.47 -5.67 5.68
CA SER A 381 6.06 -6.09 5.64
C SER A 381 5.95 -7.58 5.30
N PRO A 382 5.36 -8.40 6.19
CA PRO A 382 5.37 -9.83 6.06
C PRO A 382 4.19 -10.29 5.20
N GLY A 383 4.19 -11.56 4.83
CA GLY A 383 2.97 -12.23 4.39
C GLY A 383 1.95 -12.26 5.54
N GLY A 384 0.68 -12.02 5.25
CA GLY A 384 -0.36 -11.90 6.28
C GLY A 384 -1.65 -12.61 5.94
N GLY A 385 -2.48 -12.85 6.98
CA GLY A 385 -3.84 -13.36 6.84
C GLY A 385 -3.95 -14.86 6.77
N TRP A 386 -5.01 -15.36 6.14
CA TRP A 386 -5.24 -16.79 6.01
C TRP A 386 -4.03 -17.47 5.36
N ARG A 387 -3.50 -18.50 6.04
CA ARG A 387 -2.30 -19.27 5.65
C ARG A 387 -1.02 -18.43 5.49
N GLY A 388 -1.00 -17.17 5.96
CA GLY A 388 0.13 -16.26 5.81
C GLY A 388 0.37 -15.77 4.37
N VAL A 389 -0.57 -16.00 3.45
CA VAL A 389 -0.43 -15.68 2.02
C VAL A 389 -1.58 -14.86 1.45
N GLU A 390 -2.64 -14.61 2.24
CA GLU A 390 -3.77 -13.76 1.84
C GLU A 390 -3.32 -12.34 1.45
N ARG A 391 -2.25 -11.83 2.08
CA ARG A 391 -1.57 -10.59 1.72
C ARG A 391 -0.10 -10.89 1.50
N ALA A 392 0.43 -10.54 0.32
CA ALA A 392 1.81 -10.84 -0.06
C ALA A 392 2.83 -9.98 0.72
N SER A 393 3.97 -10.57 1.10
CA SER A 393 5.06 -9.82 1.74
C SER A 393 5.59 -8.70 0.84
N PHE A 394 6.31 -7.73 1.39
CA PHE A 394 7.01 -6.72 0.60
C PHE A 394 7.95 -7.36 -0.42
N ALA A 395 8.71 -8.38 -0.01
CA ALA A 395 9.61 -9.12 -0.90
C ALA A 395 8.86 -9.79 -2.07
N ALA A 396 7.67 -10.37 -1.84
CA ALA A 396 6.89 -11.00 -2.90
C ALA A 396 6.22 -9.99 -3.86
N ARG A 397 6.04 -8.74 -3.42
CA ARG A 397 5.54 -7.62 -4.24
C ARG A 397 6.66 -6.82 -4.90
N ALA A 398 7.87 -6.89 -4.35
CA ALA A 398 9.06 -6.25 -4.88
C ALA A 398 9.53 -7.01 -6.12
N ASP A 399 9.59 -6.31 -7.24
CA ASP A 399 10.07 -6.81 -8.53
C ASP A 399 10.63 -5.62 -9.30
N ALA A 400 11.66 -4.99 -8.72
CA ALA A 400 12.13 -3.69 -9.17
C ALA A 400 13.26 -3.79 -10.18
N ASP A 401 13.20 -3.00 -11.24
CA ASP A 401 14.28 -2.94 -12.23
C ASP A 401 15.53 -2.28 -11.62
N THR A 402 15.35 -1.38 -10.65
CA THR A 402 16.45 -0.78 -9.88
C THR A 402 16.08 -0.61 -8.41
N VAL A 403 16.98 -1.03 -7.54
CA VAL A 403 16.90 -0.81 -6.10
C VAL A 403 17.97 0.20 -5.70
N LEU A 404 17.58 1.27 -5.00
CA LEU A 404 18.47 2.26 -4.40
C LEU A 404 18.52 1.99 -2.90
N ALA A 405 19.73 1.79 -2.37
CA ALA A 405 20.00 1.60 -0.95
C ALA A 405 21.13 2.54 -0.52
N LEU A 406 20.76 3.81 -0.32
CA LEU A 406 21.70 4.92 -0.19
C LEU A 406 21.89 5.29 1.28
N ALA A 407 23.08 5.04 1.82
CA ALA A 407 23.44 5.16 3.23
C ALA A 407 22.53 4.37 4.19
N LEU A 408 22.08 3.18 3.76
CA LEU A 408 21.19 2.32 4.53
C LEU A 408 21.93 1.16 5.23
N VAL A 409 22.98 0.62 4.59
CA VAL A 409 23.61 -0.66 4.98
C VAL A 409 24.09 -0.67 6.43
N HIS A 410 24.74 0.39 6.90
CA HIS A 410 25.24 0.48 8.28
C HIS A 410 24.12 0.50 9.33
N HIS A 411 22.93 1.05 9.00
CA HIS A 411 21.81 1.10 9.93
C HIS A 411 21.22 -0.30 10.15
N LEU A 412 21.19 -1.13 9.11
CA LEU A 412 20.78 -2.52 9.20
C LEU A 412 21.87 -3.38 9.86
N ALA A 413 23.10 -3.31 9.33
CA ALA A 413 24.17 -4.19 9.76
C ALA A 413 24.61 -3.92 11.21
N ILE A 414 24.93 -2.66 11.52
CA ILE A 414 25.45 -2.27 12.84
C ILE A 414 24.30 -1.90 13.78
N GLY A 415 23.36 -1.08 13.31
CA GLY A 415 22.26 -0.59 14.13
C GLY A 415 21.35 -1.73 14.61
N ARG A 416 20.93 -2.60 13.70
CA ARG A 416 19.98 -3.71 13.94
C ARG A 416 20.65 -5.09 14.09
N ASN A 417 21.98 -5.16 14.07
CA ASN A 417 22.76 -6.40 14.20
C ASN A 417 22.44 -7.45 13.12
N VAL A 418 22.06 -7.02 11.91
CA VAL A 418 21.82 -7.95 10.81
C VAL A 418 23.18 -8.32 10.17
N PRO A 419 23.51 -9.61 9.96
CA PRO A 419 24.75 -9.98 9.29
C PRO A 419 24.86 -9.31 7.92
N LEU A 420 26.04 -8.77 7.58
CA LEU A 420 26.27 -8.07 6.31
C LEU A 420 25.87 -8.91 5.07
N PRO A 421 26.14 -10.23 5.00
CA PRO A 421 25.67 -11.08 3.90
C PRO A 421 24.14 -11.08 3.76
N GLU A 422 23.40 -11.16 4.87
CA GLU A 422 21.94 -11.14 4.87
C GLU A 422 21.37 -9.80 4.41
N VAL A 423 22.03 -8.69 4.77
CA VAL A 423 21.66 -7.35 4.27
C VAL A 423 21.80 -7.29 2.75
N VAL A 424 22.93 -7.72 2.20
CA VAL A 424 23.18 -7.70 0.75
C VAL A 424 22.20 -8.61 0.02
N ALA A 425 21.98 -9.83 0.54
CA ALA A 425 21.03 -10.79 -0.03
C ALA A 425 19.59 -10.24 -0.04
N CYS A 426 19.17 -9.59 1.05
CA CYS A 426 17.86 -8.94 1.15
C CYS A 426 17.69 -7.83 0.10
N LEU A 427 18.67 -6.92 -0.02
CA LEU A 427 18.63 -5.83 -0.99
C LEU A 427 18.61 -6.33 -2.44
N ALA A 428 19.42 -7.35 -2.76
CA ALA A 428 19.43 -7.99 -4.06
C ALA A 428 18.10 -8.71 -4.35
N GLY A 429 17.48 -9.33 -3.34
CA GLY A 429 16.22 -10.05 -3.45
C GLY A 429 14.99 -9.18 -3.76
N TYR A 430 15.09 -7.85 -3.64
CA TYR A 430 14.02 -6.93 -4.04
C TYR A 430 14.07 -6.53 -5.52
N ALA A 431 15.17 -6.82 -6.21
CA ALA A 431 15.30 -6.54 -7.61
C ALA A 431 14.72 -7.67 -8.47
N ALA A 432 14.16 -7.30 -9.61
CA ALA A 432 13.78 -8.24 -10.66
C ALA A 432 15.01 -9.01 -11.18
N ARG A 433 14.78 -10.15 -11.81
CA ARG A 433 15.85 -10.91 -12.49
C ARG A 433 16.51 -10.03 -13.56
N GLY A 434 17.83 -9.85 -13.47
CA GLY A 434 18.57 -8.93 -14.36
C GLY A 434 18.40 -7.45 -14.03
N GLY A 435 17.78 -7.11 -12.90
CA GLY A 435 17.69 -5.77 -12.35
C GLY A 435 19.03 -5.27 -11.80
N ARG A 436 19.02 -4.04 -11.28
CA ARG A 436 20.21 -3.37 -10.74
C ARG A 436 20.06 -3.00 -9.27
N LEU A 437 21.17 -3.07 -8.54
CA LEU A 437 21.30 -2.54 -7.20
C LEU A 437 22.28 -1.36 -7.23
N VAL A 438 21.82 -0.20 -6.76
CA VAL A 438 22.66 0.97 -6.48
C VAL A 438 22.76 1.11 -4.97
N VAL A 439 23.94 0.80 -4.43
CA VAL A 439 24.14 0.71 -2.99
C VAL A 439 25.31 1.54 -2.55
N GLU A 440 25.16 2.20 -1.40
CA GLU A 440 26.23 2.95 -0.76
C GLU A 440 26.74 2.21 0.48
N PHE A 441 28.04 1.94 0.48
CA PHE A 441 28.75 1.45 1.64
C PHE A 441 29.37 2.62 2.40
N VAL A 442 29.02 2.74 3.67
CA VAL A 442 29.60 3.73 4.58
C VAL A 442 30.70 3.04 5.37
N HIS A 443 31.92 3.55 5.29
CA HIS A 443 33.10 2.91 5.88
C HIS A 443 33.04 2.99 7.41
N PRO A 444 33.71 2.08 8.14
CA PRO A 444 33.79 2.12 9.61
C PRO A 444 34.26 3.47 10.18
N ASP A 445 35.15 4.15 9.44
CA ASP A 445 35.75 5.43 9.84
C ASP A 445 34.84 6.64 9.58
N ASP A 446 33.69 6.45 8.93
CA ASP A 446 32.70 7.50 8.79
C ASP A 446 32.15 7.90 10.18
N PRO A 447 31.97 9.21 10.47
CA PRO A 447 31.49 9.66 11.76
C PRO A 447 30.19 8.99 12.23
N MET A 448 29.31 8.63 11.29
CA MET A 448 28.08 7.93 11.59
C MET A 448 28.37 6.47 12.00
N ALA A 449 29.08 5.72 11.15
CA ALA A 449 29.39 4.31 11.40
C ALA A 449 30.20 4.14 12.70
N ALA A 450 31.22 4.97 12.90
CA ALA A 450 32.03 5.00 14.11
C ALA A 450 31.18 5.21 15.38
N ARG A 451 30.18 6.10 15.34
CA ARG A 451 29.25 6.32 16.45
C ARG A 451 28.36 5.10 16.73
N LEU A 452 27.88 4.41 15.70
CA LEU A 452 27.10 3.18 15.91
C LEU A 452 27.97 2.06 16.48
N LEU A 453 29.20 1.92 16.00
CA LEU A 453 30.17 0.94 16.48
C LEU A 453 30.56 1.19 17.93
N ALA A 454 30.74 2.46 18.34
CA ALA A 454 31.09 2.82 19.72
C ALA A 454 30.04 2.39 20.76
N ASN A 455 28.79 2.15 20.35
CA ASN A 455 27.72 1.66 21.24
C ASN A 455 27.65 0.12 21.28
N LYS A 456 28.60 -0.58 20.67
CA LYS A 456 28.59 -2.04 20.50
C LYS A 456 29.87 -2.62 21.11
N PRO A 457 29.84 -3.89 21.57
CA PRO A 457 31.05 -4.57 22.01
C PRO A 457 32.12 -4.58 20.92
N ASP A 458 33.38 -4.36 21.31
CA ASP A 458 34.53 -4.42 20.41
C ASP A 458 34.58 -5.77 19.67
N GLY A 459 34.84 -5.72 18.37
CA GLY A 459 34.97 -6.91 17.54
C GLY A 459 33.67 -7.64 17.20
N LEU A 460 32.49 -7.08 17.53
CA LEU A 460 31.19 -7.68 17.17
C LEU A 460 30.95 -7.71 15.65
N PHE A 461 31.56 -6.79 14.90
CA PHE A 461 31.37 -6.65 13.44
C PHE A 461 32.71 -6.74 12.67
N PRO A 462 33.44 -7.86 12.76
CA PRO A 462 34.76 -7.99 12.12
C PRO A 462 34.68 -7.95 10.58
N ASP A 463 33.52 -8.34 10.05
CA ASP A 463 33.23 -8.46 8.63
C ASP A 463 32.64 -7.17 8.02
N TYR A 464 32.43 -6.12 8.83
CA TYR A 464 31.96 -4.83 8.32
C TYR A 464 33.12 -4.03 7.71
N ARG A 465 33.59 -4.51 6.55
CA ARG A 465 34.77 -4.01 5.83
C ARG A 465 34.47 -3.96 4.33
N ARG A 466 35.14 -3.05 3.63
CA ARG A 466 34.87 -2.74 2.21
C ARG A 466 35.13 -3.94 1.30
N ASP A 467 36.25 -4.62 1.49
CA ASP A 467 36.65 -5.85 0.78
C ASP A 467 35.61 -6.97 0.93
N THR A 468 35.12 -7.22 2.15
CA THR A 468 34.03 -8.19 2.36
C THR A 468 32.76 -7.74 1.65
N PHE A 469 32.41 -6.45 1.72
CA PHE A 469 31.23 -5.93 1.05
C PHE A 469 31.32 -6.08 -0.48
N GLU A 470 32.45 -5.72 -1.09
CA GLU A 470 32.69 -5.89 -2.53
C GLU A 470 32.61 -7.37 -2.95
N ALA A 471 33.17 -8.28 -2.15
CA ALA A 471 33.08 -9.72 -2.39
C ALA A 471 31.64 -10.24 -2.33
N LEU A 472 30.84 -9.78 -1.35
CA LEU A 472 29.42 -10.12 -1.24
C LEU A 472 28.61 -9.60 -2.43
N LEU A 473 28.86 -8.36 -2.89
CA LEU A 473 28.23 -7.85 -4.11
C LEU A 473 28.58 -8.70 -5.33
N GLY A 474 29.84 -9.12 -5.46
CA GLY A 474 30.32 -10.00 -6.52
C GLY A 474 29.68 -11.39 -6.51
N ALA A 475 29.21 -11.88 -5.35
CA ALA A 475 28.50 -13.15 -5.25
C ALA A 475 27.05 -13.07 -5.78
N HIS A 476 26.44 -11.88 -5.80
CA HIS A 476 25.07 -11.67 -6.28
C HIS A 476 25.00 -11.11 -7.71
N GLY A 477 26.09 -10.55 -8.23
CA GLY A 477 26.08 -9.92 -9.54
C GLY A 477 27.43 -9.36 -9.96
N THR A 478 27.43 -8.62 -11.07
CA THR A 478 28.62 -7.93 -11.59
C THR A 478 28.61 -6.48 -11.17
N VAL A 479 29.67 -6.02 -10.49
CA VAL A 479 29.87 -4.60 -10.19
C VAL A 479 30.21 -3.88 -11.50
N GLU A 480 29.25 -3.12 -12.03
CA GLU A 480 29.38 -2.39 -13.30
C GLU A 480 30.13 -1.06 -13.12
N ASP A 481 29.97 -0.42 -11.96
CA ASP A 481 30.56 0.90 -11.68
C ASP A 481 30.76 1.11 -10.18
N ARG A 482 31.74 1.95 -9.84
CA ARG A 482 32.06 2.31 -8.46
C ARG A 482 32.49 3.78 -8.37
N LEU A 483 32.05 4.47 -7.33
CA LEU A 483 32.45 5.84 -7.04
C LEU A 483 32.81 5.98 -5.56
N GLU A 484 34.06 6.33 -5.29
CA GLU A 484 34.48 6.79 -3.97
C GLU A 484 34.12 8.28 -3.84
N LEU A 485 33.40 8.63 -2.78
CA LEU A 485 32.99 10.02 -2.56
C LEU A 485 34.19 10.85 -2.05
N PRO A 486 34.25 12.16 -2.36
CA PRO A 486 35.30 13.06 -1.88
C PRO A 486 35.62 12.98 -0.38
N SER A 487 34.65 12.61 0.46
CA SER A 487 34.88 12.39 1.90
C SER A 487 35.90 11.28 2.21
N GLY A 488 36.14 10.35 1.28
CA GLY A 488 37.01 9.18 1.47
C GLY A 488 36.45 8.12 2.42
N THR A 489 35.26 8.32 2.98
CA THR A 489 34.63 7.42 3.98
C THR A 489 33.39 6.71 3.44
N ARG A 490 33.08 6.87 2.15
CA ARG A 490 31.86 6.33 1.53
C ARG A 490 32.12 5.92 0.09
N THR A 491 31.56 4.79 -0.31
CA THR A 491 31.67 4.28 -1.68
C THR A 491 30.32 3.84 -2.20
N LEU A 492 29.99 4.28 -3.41
CA LEU A 492 28.80 3.88 -4.15
C LEU A 492 29.16 2.79 -5.15
N TYR A 493 28.26 1.83 -5.32
CA TYR A 493 28.38 0.74 -6.29
C TYR A 493 27.10 0.64 -7.11
N ARG A 494 27.26 0.33 -8.41
CA ARG A 494 26.18 -0.13 -9.28
C ARG A 494 26.46 -1.59 -9.62
N VAL A 495 25.51 -2.46 -9.31
CA VAL A 495 25.63 -3.90 -9.51
C VAL A 495 24.51 -4.36 -10.45
N ALA A 496 24.88 -5.03 -11.54
CA ALA A 496 23.94 -5.80 -12.34
C ALA A 496 23.76 -7.17 -11.69
N LEU A 497 22.56 -7.45 -11.20
CA LEU A 497 22.28 -8.67 -10.45
C LEU A 497 22.12 -9.85 -11.40
N GLY A 498 22.70 -10.99 -11.00
CA GLY A 498 22.58 -12.24 -11.74
C GLY A 498 21.12 -12.73 -11.70
N GLY A 499 20.59 -13.09 -12.86
CA GLY A 499 19.25 -13.68 -12.98
C GLY A 499 19.22 -15.09 -12.45
#